data_AF-A0A554KH52-F1
#
_entry.id   AF-A0A554KH52-F1
#
_cell.length_a   1.000
_cell.length_b   1.000
_cell.length_c   1.000
_cell.angle_alpha   90.00
_cell.angle_beta   90.00
_cell.angle_gamma   90.00
#
_symmetry.space_group_name_H-M   'P 1'
#
loop_
_entity.id
_entity.type
_entity.pdbx_description
1 polymer ?
#
loop_
_entity_poly.entity_id
_entity_poly.type
_entity_poly.pdbx_seq_one_letter_code
_entity_poly.pdbx_strand_id
1 'polypeptide(L)'
;MDILFLILFFLSIVGLIVGLIKPRLILRWDSEKLTKLGYRKTIGILFGFLIILFFVLLGTTAETSKPREQVQQQITPDEVQRKIEESKIIEQQQIEQTKEPTTEENPFVQKQKTRPVPTSLVPTPTTTLQTTPIQPSQEATSKVVYVVDGDTIEIESSKRVRLIGINTPESGQPYFSEARNKLIELVLNKNVRLEKDVTDTDKYGRLLRYIYTGDLFVNLEMVRLGYANSYTYPPDVKYQDQLLTAEKEARSQQLGLWKPAKTTESTQITLITMHADAAGNDNQNLNDEYFALKNNNSTAIDMAGWTVKDAGTHIFTFPSFTLNSGTTVTIYTGSGNNTNDKLYWGNNGAVWNNDGDTLYLRNTNGDLVLEYSY
;
A
#
# COMPACT_ATOMS: atom_id res chain seq x y z
N MET A 1 -18.35 26.51 30.56
CA MET A 1 -17.08 26.89 31.22
C MET A 1 -15.98 27.21 30.20
N ASP A 2 -16.29 27.11 28.90
CA ASP A 2 -15.28 26.97 27.84
C ASP A 2 -14.69 28.31 27.37
N ILE A 3 -15.47 29.40 27.43
CA ILE A 3 -15.01 30.74 27.01
C ILE A 3 -14.03 31.34 28.03
N LEU A 4 -14.33 31.24 29.33
CA LEU A 4 -13.42 31.70 30.38
C LEU A 4 -12.09 30.94 30.33
N PHE A 5 -12.15 29.65 30.02
CA PHE A 5 -11.00 28.78 29.90
C PHE A 5 -10.13 29.13 28.68
N LEU A 6 -10.76 29.39 27.54
CA LEU A 6 -10.07 29.86 26.34
C LEU A 6 -9.36 31.20 26.60
N ILE A 7 -10.01 32.13 27.29
CA ILE A 7 -9.42 33.43 27.65
C ILE A 7 -8.20 33.24 28.57
N LEU A 8 -8.28 32.39 29.59
CA LEU A 8 -7.16 32.11 30.49
C LEU A 8 -6.00 31.41 29.75
N PHE A 9 -6.31 30.52 28.80
CA PHE A 9 -5.32 29.88 27.96
C PHE A 9 -4.58 30.90 27.08
N PHE A 10 -5.28 31.82 26.41
CA PHE A 10 -4.65 32.88 25.62
C PHE A 10 -3.82 33.84 26.48
N LEU A 11 -4.31 34.21 27.67
CA LEU A 11 -3.55 35.04 28.61
C LEU A 11 -2.25 34.36 29.07
N SER A 12 -2.27 33.02 29.26
CA SER A 12 -1.07 32.26 29.62
C SER A 12 -0.02 32.24 28.51
N ILE A 13 -0.45 32.15 27.24
CA ILE A 13 0.45 32.18 26.07
C ILE A 13 1.08 33.56 25.92
N VAL A 14 0.29 34.62 26.09
CA VAL A 14 0.80 36.00 26.06
C VAL A 14 1.81 36.22 27.18
N GLY A 15 1.54 35.72 28.39
CA GLY A 15 2.49 35.76 29.51
C GLY A 15 3.82 35.05 29.18
N LEU A 16 3.78 33.88 28.54
CA LEU A 16 4.98 33.17 28.10
C LEU A 16 5.81 33.99 27.11
N ILE A 17 5.17 34.52 26.06
CA ILE A 17 5.84 35.29 25.01
C ILE A 17 6.52 36.52 25.61
N VAL A 18 5.80 37.25 26.48
CA VAL A 18 6.37 38.41 27.21
C VAL A 18 7.53 37.98 28.10
N GLY A 19 7.44 36.82 28.76
CA GLY A 19 8.52 36.26 29.59
C GLY A 19 9.78 35.87 28.82
N LEU A 20 9.63 35.35 27.60
CA LEU A 20 10.76 35.00 26.74
C LEU A 20 11.47 36.23 26.17
N ILE A 21 10.71 37.28 25.85
CA ILE A 21 11.22 38.54 25.28
C ILE A 21 11.80 39.45 26.38
N LYS A 22 11.09 39.63 27.50
CA LYS A 22 11.48 40.48 28.65
C LYS A 22 11.37 39.71 29.98
N PRO A 23 12.32 38.81 30.29
CA PRO A 23 12.25 37.92 31.45
C PRO A 23 12.21 38.66 32.80
N ARG A 24 12.82 39.86 32.90
CA ARG A 24 12.83 40.69 34.12
C ARG A 24 11.46 41.26 34.51
N LEU A 25 10.48 41.23 33.62
CA LEU A 25 9.12 41.71 33.89
C LEU A 25 8.29 40.69 34.69
N ILE A 26 8.62 39.39 34.56
CA ILE A 26 7.87 38.28 35.17
C ILE A 26 8.59 37.73 36.40
N LEU A 27 9.92 37.61 36.34
CA LEU A 27 10.72 37.12 37.47
C LEU A 27 11.36 38.31 38.20
N ARG A 28 10.56 38.96 39.05
CA ARG A 28 11.01 40.07 39.90
C ARG A 28 11.57 39.61 41.26
N TRP A 29 11.54 38.31 41.52
CA TRP A 29 11.97 37.69 42.77
C TRP A 29 13.28 36.93 42.57
N ASP A 30 14.34 37.50 43.14
CA ASP A 30 15.65 36.90 43.40
C ASP A 30 16.53 36.54 42.17
N SER A 31 17.49 37.41 41.89
CA SER A 31 18.42 37.29 40.75
C SER A 31 19.70 36.50 41.05
N GLU A 32 19.94 36.05 42.28
CA GLU A 32 21.24 35.45 42.63
C GLU A 32 21.37 33.96 42.29
N LYS A 33 20.28 33.21 42.15
CA LYS A 33 20.32 31.76 41.82
C LYS A 33 20.12 31.40 40.35
N LEU A 34 19.86 32.36 39.45
CA LEU A 34 19.48 32.09 38.06
C LEU A 34 20.64 32.15 37.03
N THR A 35 21.89 32.19 37.48
CA THR A 35 23.07 32.42 36.63
C THR A 35 23.65 31.17 35.96
N LYS A 36 23.15 29.95 36.22
CA LYS A 36 23.71 28.73 35.59
C LYS A 36 22.88 28.11 34.46
N LEU A 37 21.56 28.36 34.39
CA LEU A 37 20.68 27.75 33.38
C LEU A 37 20.12 28.75 32.35
N GLY A 38 20.21 30.06 32.62
CA GLY A 38 19.73 31.11 31.73
C GLY A 38 18.21 31.30 31.82
N TYR A 39 17.79 32.55 32.04
CA TYR A 39 16.39 32.94 32.31
C TYR A 39 15.35 32.33 31.34
N ARG A 40 15.67 32.26 30.04
CA ARG A 40 14.76 31.73 29.02
C ARG A 40 14.50 30.22 29.16
N LYS A 41 15.51 29.45 29.55
CA LYS A 41 15.35 27.99 29.78
C LYS A 41 14.52 27.72 31.02
N THR A 42 14.73 28.49 32.10
CA THR A 42 13.93 28.36 33.33
C THR A 42 12.45 28.66 33.08
N ILE A 43 12.15 29.71 32.31
CA ILE A 43 10.76 30.07 31.95
C ILE A 43 10.12 28.97 31.08
N GLY A 44 10.85 28.41 30.12
CA GLY A 44 10.36 27.30 29.31
C GLY A 44 10.03 26.04 30.13
N ILE A 45 10.87 25.70 31.11
CA ILE A 45 10.65 24.54 31.99
C ILE A 45 9.42 24.74 32.88
N LEU A 46 9.29 25.91 33.51
CA LEU A 46 8.13 26.25 34.33
C LEU A 46 6.81 26.18 33.55
N PHE A 47 6.81 26.70 32.32
CA PHE A 47 5.65 26.65 31.45
C PHE A 47 5.32 25.22 30.99
N GLY A 48 6.34 24.41 30.66
CA GLY A 48 6.16 23.00 30.34
C GLY A 48 5.51 22.21 31.48
N PHE A 49 5.94 22.43 32.73
CA PHE A 49 5.30 21.82 33.90
C PHE A 49 3.85 22.25 34.09
N LEU A 50 3.54 23.54 33.89
CA LEU A 50 2.18 24.07 33.97
C LEU A 50 1.25 23.46 32.91
N ILE A 51 1.73 23.23 31.68
CA ILE A 51 0.96 22.55 30.62
C ILE A 51 0.66 21.10 31.01
N ILE A 52 1.66 20.36 31.49
CA ILE A 52 1.47 18.97 31.87
C ILE A 52 0.46 18.87 33.02
N LEU A 53 0.59 19.73 34.04
CA LEU A 53 -0.35 19.80 35.16
C LEU A 53 -1.77 20.15 34.68
N PHE A 54 -1.90 21.05 33.72
CA PHE A 54 -3.17 21.42 33.10
C PHE A 54 -3.85 20.24 32.40
N PHE A 55 -3.13 19.45 31.60
CA PHE A 55 -3.68 18.27 30.93
C PHE A 55 -4.02 17.13 31.91
N VAL A 56 -3.24 16.96 32.97
CA VAL A 56 -3.56 16.01 34.05
C VAL A 56 -4.85 16.40 34.77
N LEU A 57 -5.01 17.69 35.10
CA LEU A 57 -6.25 18.19 35.70
C LEU A 57 -7.44 18.06 34.75
N LEU A 58 -7.25 18.29 33.44
CA LEU A 58 -8.27 18.07 32.40
C LEU A 58 -8.72 16.61 32.29
N GLY A 59 -7.78 15.67 32.40
CA GLY A 59 -8.07 14.24 32.37
C GLY A 59 -8.88 13.75 33.58
N THR A 60 -8.83 14.48 34.70
CA THR A 60 -9.57 14.14 35.93
C THR A 60 -10.96 14.77 36.04
N THR A 61 -11.30 15.74 35.18
CA THR A 61 -12.60 16.44 35.21
C THR A 61 -13.53 16.08 34.06
N ALA A 62 -13.09 15.20 33.15
CA ALA A 62 -13.98 14.62 32.14
C ALA A 62 -14.95 13.64 32.82
N GLU A 63 -16.20 14.08 33.05
CA GLU A 63 -17.29 13.20 33.45
C GLU A 63 -17.40 12.04 32.46
N THR A 64 -17.33 10.81 32.97
CA THR A 64 -17.59 9.59 32.21
C THR A 64 -19.02 9.60 31.71
N SER A 65 -19.22 10.02 30.47
CA SER A 65 -20.46 9.73 29.74
C SER A 65 -20.60 8.21 29.65
N LYS A 66 -21.72 7.69 30.17
CA LYS A 66 -22.11 6.27 30.10
C LYS A 66 -21.82 5.66 28.72
N PRO A 67 -21.35 4.41 28.63
CA PRO A 67 -21.18 3.74 27.35
C PRO A 67 -22.52 3.67 26.62
N ARG A 68 -22.55 4.27 25.43
CA ARG A 68 -23.63 4.11 24.46
C ARG A 68 -23.61 2.64 24.02
N GLU A 69 -24.69 1.90 24.24
CA GLU A 69 -24.88 0.58 23.65
C GLU A 69 -24.57 0.66 22.15
N GLN A 70 -23.51 -0.01 21.72
CA GLN A 70 -23.32 -0.30 20.31
C GLN A 70 -24.36 -1.34 19.94
N VAL A 71 -25.37 -0.92 19.18
CA VAL A 71 -26.23 -1.84 18.46
C VAL A 71 -25.35 -2.55 17.43
N GLN A 72 -24.85 -3.72 17.82
CA GLN A 72 -24.28 -4.69 16.89
C GLN A 72 -25.43 -5.10 15.95
N GLN A 73 -25.41 -4.65 14.70
CA GLN A 73 -26.21 -5.30 13.65
C GLN A 73 -25.63 -6.70 13.47
N GLN A 74 -26.18 -7.65 14.21
CA GLN A 74 -25.94 -9.05 14.04
C GLN A 74 -26.63 -9.46 12.74
N ILE A 75 -25.89 -9.40 11.64
CA ILE A 75 -26.32 -9.98 10.37
C ILE A 75 -26.57 -11.45 10.66
N THR A 76 -27.84 -11.84 10.57
CA THR A 76 -28.24 -13.22 10.82
C THR A 76 -27.63 -14.14 9.75
N PRO A 77 -27.31 -15.40 10.07
CA PRO A 77 -26.80 -16.36 9.08
C PRO A 77 -27.66 -16.42 7.81
N ASP A 78 -28.97 -16.22 7.94
CA ASP A 78 -29.94 -16.20 6.83
C ASP A 78 -29.82 -14.97 5.91
N GLU A 79 -29.27 -13.86 6.40
CA GLU A 79 -29.02 -12.65 5.61
C GLU A 79 -27.69 -12.74 4.86
N VAL A 80 -26.67 -13.39 5.45
CA VAL A 80 -25.44 -13.76 4.74
C VAL A 80 -25.73 -14.77 3.63
N GLN A 81 -26.55 -15.79 3.92
CA GLN A 81 -26.93 -16.81 2.95
C GLN A 81 -27.70 -16.20 1.76
N ARG A 82 -28.60 -15.24 2.02
CA ARG A 82 -29.33 -14.53 0.95
C ARG A 82 -28.41 -13.70 0.07
N LYS A 83 -27.43 -12.99 0.64
CA LYS A 83 -26.46 -12.22 -0.16
C LYS A 83 -25.53 -13.11 -1.00
N ILE A 84 -25.19 -14.30 -0.51
CA ILE A 84 -24.41 -15.31 -1.26
C ILE A 84 -25.25 -15.90 -2.40
N GLU A 85 -26.55 -16.10 -2.20
CA GLU A 85 -27.42 -16.63 -3.25
C GLU A 85 -27.70 -15.56 -4.33
N GLU A 86 -27.88 -14.30 -3.92
CA GLU A 86 -28.01 -13.16 -4.85
C GLU A 86 -26.74 -12.96 -5.69
N SER A 87 -25.54 -13.11 -5.11
CA SER A 87 -24.29 -12.98 -5.87
C SER A 87 -24.09 -14.12 -6.88
N LYS A 88 -24.50 -15.35 -6.55
CA LYS A 88 -24.47 -16.48 -7.49
C LYS A 88 -25.45 -16.31 -8.66
N ILE A 89 -26.63 -15.74 -8.41
CA ILE A 89 -27.62 -15.47 -9.46
C ILE A 89 -27.08 -14.42 -10.45
N ILE A 90 -26.39 -13.39 -9.95
CA ILE A 90 -25.76 -12.36 -10.80
C ILE A 90 -24.63 -12.97 -11.66
N GLU A 91 -23.83 -13.88 -11.09
CA GLU A 91 -22.75 -14.56 -11.81
C GLU A 91 -23.28 -15.50 -12.91
N GLN A 92 -24.38 -16.22 -12.67
CA GLN A 92 -25.02 -17.06 -13.69
C GLN A 92 -25.66 -16.25 -14.83
N GLN A 93 -26.25 -15.09 -14.53
CA GLN A 93 -26.83 -14.20 -15.54
C GLN A 93 -25.77 -13.56 -16.45
N GLN A 94 -24.53 -13.35 -15.97
CA GLN A 94 -23.42 -12.91 -16.80
C GLN A 94 -22.85 -14.01 -17.71
N ILE A 95 -22.91 -15.27 -17.28
CA ILE A 95 -22.43 -16.42 -18.08
C ILE A 95 -23.37 -16.71 -19.26
N GLU A 96 -24.68 -16.48 -19.12
CA GLU A 96 -25.67 -16.69 -20.20
C GLU A 96 -25.65 -15.60 -21.28
N GLN A 97 -25.18 -14.38 -20.99
CA GLN A 97 -25.09 -13.30 -21.99
C GLN A 97 -23.90 -13.41 -22.96
N THR A 98 -23.03 -14.42 -22.81
CA THR A 98 -21.78 -14.53 -23.61
C THR A 98 -21.78 -15.71 -24.59
N LYS A 99 -22.94 -16.32 -24.90
CA LYS A 99 -23.02 -17.41 -25.88
C LYS A 99 -23.98 -17.09 -27.03
N GLU A 100 -23.43 -16.66 -28.17
CA GLU A 100 -23.89 -17.04 -29.51
C GLU A 100 -22.77 -16.79 -30.55
N PRO A 101 -22.80 -17.43 -31.75
CA PRO A 101 -21.63 -18.10 -32.30
C PRO A 101 -21.05 -17.39 -33.54
N THR A 102 -19.78 -17.67 -33.85
CA THR A 102 -19.28 -17.46 -35.22
C THR A 102 -18.33 -18.58 -35.61
N THR A 103 -18.80 -19.33 -36.60
CA THR A 103 -18.08 -20.33 -37.38
C THR A 103 -17.32 -19.61 -38.49
N GLU A 104 -16.03 -19.91 -38.70
CA GLU A 104 -15.44 -20.03 -40.04
C GLU A 104 -14.05 -20.72 -40.00
N GLU A 105 -13.83 -21.53 -41.02
CA GLU A 105 -12.80 -22.55 -41.24
C GLU A 105 -11.47 -21.99 -41.79
N ASN A 106 -10.30 -22.37 -41.24
CA ASN A 106 -9.25 -23.25 -41.85
C ASN A 106 -8.20 -22.55 -42.76
N PRO A 107 -7.04 -23.15 -43.16
CA PRO A 107 -6.02 -24.00 -42.52
C PRO A 107 -4.58 -23.39 -42.54
N PHE A 108 -3.68 -23.79 -41.63
CA PHE A 108 -2.31 -24.15 -42.05
C PHE A 108 -1.65 -25.16 -41.11
N VAL A 109 -1.35 -26.32 -41.66
CA VAL A 109 -0.63 -27.44 -41.04
C VAL A 109 0.81 -27.39 -41.54
N GLN A 110 1.81 -27.41 -40.64
CA GLN A 110 3.10 -28.03 -40.95
C GLN A 110 3.66 -28.88 -39.81
N LYS A 111 3.96 -30.12 -40.21
CA LYS A 111 4.54 -31.28 -39.52
C LYS A 111 5.99 -31.06 -39.10
N GLN A 112 6.38 -31.59 -37.94
CA GLN A 112 7.70 -32.21 -37.69
C GLN A 112 7.49 -33.37 -36.69
N LYS A 113 7.42 -34.64 -37.13
CA LYS A 113 8.48 -35.61 -37.49
C LYS A 113 9.26 -36.15 -36.29
N THR A 114 8.79 -37.28 -35.76
CA THR A 114 9.45 -38.20 -34.84
C THR A 114 10.43 -39.13 -35.56
N ARG A 115 11.53 -39.51 -34.89
CA ARG A 115 12.33 -40.75 -35.12
C ARG A 115 13.33 -40.99 -33.97
N PRO A 116 13.94 -42.19 -33.83
CA PRO A 116 13.70 -43.06 -32.70
C PRO A 116 14.92 -43.25 -31.78
N VAL A 117 14.63 -43.85 -30.62
CA VAL A 117 15.53 -44.39 -29.61
C VAL A 117 16.50 -45.44 -30.19
N PRO A 118 17.77 -45.48 -29.73
CA PRO A 118 18.57 -46.70 -29.71
C PRO A 118 18.67 -47.27 -28.30
N THR A 119 18.22 -48.52 -28.18
CA THR A 119 18.41 -49.43 -27.05
C THR A 119 19.88 -49.84 -26.96
N SER A 120 20.48 -49.70 -25.77
CA SER A 120 21.73 -50.40 -25.43
C SER A 120 21.54 -51.11 -24.08
N LEU A 121 21.63 -52.44 -24.12
CA LEU A 121 21.52 -53.33 -22.98
C LEU A 121 22.90 -53.51 -22.35
N VAL A 122 23.08 -53.05 -21.11
CA VAL A 122 24.18 -53.48 -20.24
C VAL A 122 23.57 -53.79 -18.86
N PRO A 123 23.73 -55.00 -18.30
CA PRO A 123 23.24 -55.31 -16.97
C PRO A 123 24.24 -54.83 -15.91
N THR A 124 23.81 -53.86 -15.08
CA THR A 124 24.54 -53.41 -13.88
C THR A 124 23.96 -54.13 -12.65
N PRO A 125 24.78 -54.58 -11.69
CA PRO A 125 24.33 -55.41 -10.57
C PRO A 125 23.31 -54.71 -9.67
N THR A 126 22.28 -55.48 -9.30
CA THR A 126 21.25 -55.12 -8.34
C THR A 126 21.85 -54.91 -6.94
N THR A 127 22.06 -53.66 -6.57
CA THR A 127 22.21 -53.27 -5.16
C THR A 127 20.81 -53.07 -4.59
N THR A 128 20.37 -53.99 -3.73
CA THR A 128 19.11 -53.92 -3.01
C THR A 128 19.15 -52.74 -2.03
N LEU A 129 18.65 -51.58 -2.45
CA LEU A 129 18.40 -50.45 -1.56
C LEU A 129 17.20 -50.81 -0.68
N GLN A 130 17.45 -51.01 0.61
CA GLN A 130 16.39 -51.09 1.61
C GLN A 130 15.65 -49.75 1.62
N THR A 131 14.46 -49.73 1.04
CA THR A 131 13.54 -48.60 1.11
C THR A 131 12.97 -48.54 2.52
N THR A 132 13.58 -47.75 3.40
CA THR A 132 12.86 -47.23 4.56
C THR A 132 11.70 -46.37 4.03
N PRO A 133 10.45 -46.55 4.49
CA PRO A 133 9.36 -45.66 4.10
C PRO A 133 9.73 -44.25 4.55
N ILE A 134 9.97 -43.34 3.60
CA ILE A 134 10.09 -41.92 3.88
C ILE A 134 8.69 -41.46 4.28
N GLN A 135 8.43 -41.46 5.58
CA GLN A 135 7.25 -40.83 6.13
C GLN A 135 7.32 -39.35 5.73
N PRO A 136 6.35 -38.81 4.95
CA PRO A 136 6.39 -37.40 4.56
C PRO A 136 6.46 -36.58 5.85
N SER A 137 7.53 -35.79 5.99
CA SER A 137 7.63 -34.83 7.07
C SER A 137 6.39 -33.94 6.96
N GLN A 138 5.50 -34.04 7.94
CA GLN A 138 4.37 -33.12 8.05
C GLN A 138 4.98 -31.73 8.21
N GLU A 139 4.99 -30.94 7.14
CA GLU A 139 5.57 -29.60 7.16
C GLU A 139 4.86 -28.80 8.25
N ALA A 140 5.62 -28.18 9.14
CA ALA A 140 5.05 -27.45 10.26
C ALA A 140 4.14 -26.32 9.74
N THR A 141 2.87 -26.34 10.13
CA THR A 141 1.89 -25.30 9.82
C THR A 141 1.64 -24.41 11.02
N SER A 142 1.13 -23.20 10.78
CA SER A 142 0.66 -22.29 11.85
C SER A 142 -0.72 -21.76 11.51
N LYS A 143 -1.58 -21.60 12.51
CA LYS A 143 -2.91 -21.02 12.30
C LYS A 143 -2.83 -19.52 12.14
N VAL A 144 -3.52 -18.97 11.14
CA VAL A 144 -3.70 -17.52 10.99
C VAL A 144 -4.85 -17.04 11.86
N VAL A 145 -4.56 -16.07 12.73
CA VAL A 145 -5.52 -15.53 13.70
C VAL A 145 -6.00 -14.13 13.33
N TYR A 146 -5.23 -13.39 12.54
CA TYR A 146 -5.59 -12.04 12.11
C TYR A 146 -4.93 -11.69 10.78
N VAL A 147 -5.58 -10.80 10.02
CA VAL A 147 -5.05 -10.22 8.78
C VAL A 147 -4.99 -8.70 8.96
N VAL A 148 -3.79 -8.15 8.86
CA VAL A 148 -3.52 -6.73 9.11
C VAL A 148 -3.95 -5.92 7.89
N ASP A 149 -3.37 -6.24 6.73
CA ASP A 149 -3.56 -5.60 5.43
C ASP A 149 -3.50 -6.66 4.31
N GLY A 150 -3.28 -6.26 3.05
CA GLY A 150 -3.25 -7.18 1.90
C GLY A 150 -1.99 -8.04 1.78
N ASP A 151 -0.96 -7.82 2.60
CA ASP A 151 0.30 -8.57 2.55
C ASP A 151 0.93 -8.88 3.93
N THR A 152 0.20 -8.61 5.01
CA THR A 152 0.64 -8.86 6.38
C THR A 152 -0.42 -9.60 7.19
N ILE A 153 -0.01 -10.71 7.81
CA ILE A 153 -0.86 -11.55 8.66
C ILE A 153 -0.27 -11.69 10.06
N GLU A 154 -1.08 -12.12 11.01
CA GLU A 154 -0.65 -12.57 12.34
C GLU A 154 -1.03 -14.04 12.54
N ILE A 155 -0.07 -14.83 12.99
CA ILE A 155 -0.25 -16.25 13.30
C ILE A 155 -0.46 -16.47 14.81
N GLU A 156 -0.92 -17.64 15.20
CA GLU A 156 -1.28 -17.99 16.59
C GLU A 156 -0.16 -17.77 17.62
N SER A 157 1.10 -17.73 17.19
CA SER A 157 2.25 -17.38 18.05
C SER A 157 2.40 -15.86 18.27
N SER A 158 1.40 -15.06 17.89
CA SER A 158 1.41 -13.59 17.87
C SER A 158 2.56 -12.97 17.06
N LYS A 159 3.14 -13.74 16.12
CA LYS A 159 4.16 -13.23 15.20
C LYS A 159 3.48 -12.68 13.96
N ARG A 160 3.97 -11.55 13.48
CA ARG A 160 3.57 -10.99 12.18
C ARG A 160 4.39 -11.61 11.06
N VAL A 161 3.73 -11.86 9.94
CA VAL A 161 4.35 -12.39 8.72
C VAL A 161 4.06 -11.42 7.57
N ARG A 162 5.10 -10.93 6.91
CA ARG A 162 5.02 -10.13 5.68
C ARG A 162 5.25 -11.05 4.48
N LEU A 163 4.30 -11.04 3.55
CA LEU A 163 4.33 -11.87 2.35
C LEU A 163 5.46 -11.39 1.42
N ILE A 164 6.42 -12.26 1.10
CA ILE A 164 7.55 -11.93 0.21
C ILE A 164 7.06 -11.75 -1.23
N GLY A 165 7.70 -10.84 -1.98
CA GLY A 165 7.56 -10.73 -3.44
C GLY A 165 6.33 -9.95 -3.91
N ILE A 166 5.50 -9.45 -2.98
CA ILE A 166 4.26 -8.75 -3.30
C ILE A 166 4.13 -7.45 -2.51
N ASN A 167 3.42 -6.47 -3.07
CA ASN A 167 3.05 -5.26 -2.36
C ASN A 167 1.57 -4.95 -2.61
N THR A 168 0.85 -4.59 -1.55
CA THR A 168 -0.58 -4.24 -1.63
C THR A 168 -0.81 -2.75 -1.36
N PRO A 169 -1.96 -2.17 -1.75
CA PRO A 169 -2.32 -0.83 -1.31
C PRO A 169 -2.34 -0.76 0.21
N GLU A 170 -1.86 0.34 0.78
CA GLU A 170 -1.87 0.58 2.24
C GLU A 170 -3.20 1.19 2.70
N SER A 171 -3.42 1.23 4.02
CA SER A 171 -4.63 1.80 4.62
C SER A 171 -4.90 3.23 4.11
N GLY A 172 -6.14 3.49 3.71
CA GLY A 172 -6.57 4.76 3.11
C GLY A 172 -6.35 4.86 1.60
N GLN A 173 -5.70 3.88 0.97
CA GLN A 173 -5.58 3.82 -0.48
C GLN A 173 -6.76 3.06 -1.11
N PRO A 174 -7.14 3.39 -2.35
CA PRO A 174 -8.07 2.56 -3.10
C PRO A 174 -7.58 1.11 -3.21
N TYR A 175 -8.51 0.15 -3.26
CA TYR A 175 -8.23 -1.29 -3.28
C TYR A 175 -7.63 -1.91 -1.99
N PHE A 176 -7.35 -1.12 -0.95
CA PHE A 176 -6.87 -1.65 0.34
C PHE A 176 -7.81 -2.71 0.93
N SER A 177 -9.10 -2.39 1.01
CA SER A 177 -10.09 -3.26 1.65
C SER A 177 -10.28 -4.54 0.85
N GLU A 178 -10.29 -4.43 -0.47
CA GLU A 178 -10.45 -5.51 -1.41
C GLU A 178 -9.28 -6.50 -1.34
N ALA A 179 -8.05 -5.99 -1.32
CA ALA A 179 -6.85 -6.81 -1.16
C ALA A 179 -6.84 -7.51 0.21
N ARG A 180 -7.13 -6.77 1.29
CA ARG A 180 -7.22 -7.33 2.64
C ARG A 180 -8.30 -8.41 2.75
N ASN A 181 -9.48 -8.17 2.19
CA ASN A 181 -10.60 -9.12 2.21
C ASN A 181 -10.27 -10.38 1.41
N LYS A 182 -9.61 -10.24 0.25
CA LYS A 182 -9.14 -11.41 -0.49
C LYS A 182 -8.15 -12.22 0.35
N LEU A 183 -7.19 -11.58 1.01
CA LEU A 183 -6.25 -12.30 1.87
C LEU A 183 -6.99 -13.00 3.04
N ILE A 184 -7.97 -12.35 3.66
CA ILE A 184 -8.85 -12.95 4.68
C ILE A 184 -9.50 -14.23 4.17
N GLU A 185 -10.13 -14.20 2.98
CA GLU A 185 -10.76 -15.37 2.37
C GLU A 185 -9.75 -16.52 2.17
N LEU A 186 -8.52 -16.19 1.81
CA LEU A 186 -7.47 -17.17 1.52
C LEU A 186 -6.89 -17.80 2.77
N VAL A 187 -6.71 -17.06 3.88
CA VAL A 187 -5.90 -17.54 5.01
C VAL A 187 -6.57 -17.50 6.39
N LEU A 188 -7.57 -16.65 6.64
CA LEU A 188 -8.06 -16.43 8.00
C LEU A 188 -8.67 -17.72 8.59
N ASN A 189 -8.32 -18.03 9.84
CA ASN A 189 -8.72 -19.24 10.55
C ASN A 189 -8.23 -20.56 9.93
N LYS A 190 -7.33 -20.53 8.95
CA LYS A 190 -6.73 -21.71 8.33
C LYS A 190 -5.31 -21.95 8.83
N ASN A 191 -4.86 -23.19 8.72
CA ASN A 191 -3.46 -23.55 8.92
C ASN A 191 -2.71 -23.25 7.62
N VAL A 192 -1.62 -22.48 7.74
CA VAL A 192 -0.76 -22.14 6.61
C VAL A 192 0.63 -22.71 6.81
N ARG A 193 1.25 -23.14 5.72
CA ARG A 193 2.68 -23.42 5.69
C ARG A 193 3.43 -22.13 5.40
N LEU A 194 4.50 -21.92 6.16
CA LEU A 194 5.34 -20.74 6.08
C LEU A 194 6.70 -21.13 5.52
N GLU A 195 7.00 -20.67 4.30
CA GLU A 195 8.26 -20.94 3.64
C GLU A 195 9.15 -19.70 3.67
N LYS A 196 10.31 -19.82 4.29
CA LYS A 196 11.33 -18.77 4.30
C LYS A 196 12.15 -18.86 3.01
N ASP A 197 12.58 -17.71 2.51
CA ASP A 197 13.66 -17.64 1.52
C ASP A 197 15.02 -17.49 2.24
N VAL A 198 15.76 -16.42 1.96
CA VAL A 198 17.08 -16.16 2.55
C VAL A 198 16.94 -15.45 3.90
N THR A 199 16.20 -14.34 3.91
CA THR A 199 16.03 -13.48 5.08
C THR A 199 14.94 -14.01 5.99
N ASP A 200 15.19 -14.02 7.31
CA ASP A 200 14.19 -14.50 8.27
C ASP A 200 13.19 -13.43 8.66
N THR A 201 13.68 -12.22 8.96
CA THR A 201 12.88 -11.09 9.44
C THR A 201 13.29 -9.79 8.80
N ASP A 202 12.34 -8.89 8.62
CA ASP A 202 12.63 -7.51 8.25
C ASP A 202 13.09 -6.65 9.44
N LYS A 203 13.40 -5.37 9.17
CA LYS A 203 13.82 -4.38 10.18
C LYS A 203 12.75 -4.08 11.24
N TYR A 204 11.50 -4.48 11.03
CA TYR A 204 10.39 -4.33 11.96
C TYR A 204 10.11 -5.60 12.78
N GLY A 205 10.90 -6.66 12.57
CA GLY A 205 10.75 -7.94 13.26
C GLY A 205 9.62 -8.81 12.72
N ARG A 206 9.05 -8.49 11.54
CA ARG A 206 8.08 -9.36 10.86
C ARG A 206 8.82 -10.50 10.19
N LEU A 207 8.28 -11.72 10.29
CA LEU A 207 8.79 -12.85 9.53
C LEU A 207 8.57 -12.61 8.03
N LEU A 208 9.57 -12.85 7.20
CA LEU A 208 9.45 -12.79 5.75
C LEU A 208 9.15 -14.19 5.22
N ARG A 209 7.96 -14.42 4.65
CA ARG A 209 7.53 -15.75 4.18
C ARG A 209 6.76 -15.73 2.87
N TYR A 210 6.89 -16.81 2.13
CA TYR A 210 5.89 -17.30 1.20
C TYR A 210 4.88 -18.16 1.95
N ILE A 211 3.59 -18.00 1.65
CA ILE A 211 2.51 -18.64 2.42
C ILE A 211 1.72 -19.59 1.52
N TYR A 212 1.44 -20.77 2.06
CA TYR A 212 0.60 -21.77 1.40
C TYR A 212 -0.58 -22.17 2.28
N THR A 213 -1.78 -22.17 1.71
CA THR A 213 -2.98 -22.73 2.33
C THR A 213 -3.30 -24.05 1.61
N GLY A 214 -2.94 -25.18 2.22
CA GLY A 214 -2.87 -26.45 1.48
C GLY A 214 -1.85 -26.33 0.35
N ASP A 215 -2.26 -26.60 -0.88
CA ASP A 215 -1.40 -26.48 -2.07
C ASP A 215 -1.46 -25.09 -2.73
N LEU A 216 -2.35 -24.20 -2.27
CA LEU A 216 -2.51 -22.86 -2.85
C LEU A 216 -1.36 -21.95 -2.41
N PHE A 217 -0.55 -21.48 -3.36
CA PHE A 217 0.45 -20.45 -3.13
C PHE A 217 -0.21 -19.07 -3.04
N VAL A 218 -0.38 -18.56 -1.81
CA VAL A 218 -1.18 -17.37 -1.52
C VAL A 218 -0.58 -16.10 -2.16
N ASN A 219 0.75 -15.93 -2.09
CA ASN A 219 1.41 -14.75 -2.66
C ASN A 219 1.14 -14.64 -4.17
N LEU A 220 1.27 -15.76 -4.89
CA LEU A 220 0.98 -15.84 -6.32
C LEU A 220 -0.49 -15.56 -6.61
N GLU A 221 -1.40 -16.14 -5.83
CA GLU A 221 -2.84 -15.95 -6.04
C GLU A 221 -3.27 -14.49 -5.83
N MET A 222 -2.70 -13.79 -4.84
CA MET A 222 -2.93 -12.36 -4.63
C MET A 222 -2.54 -11.52 -5.86
N VAL A 223 -1.42 -11.84 -6.49
CA VAL A 223 -0.96 -11.15 -7.72
C VAL A 223 -1.81 -11.55 -8.93
N ARG A 224 -2.08 -12.85 -9.11
CA ARG A 224 -2.84 -13.40 -10.24
C ARG A 224 -4.26 -12.81 -10.33
N LEU A 225 -4.87 -12.55 -9.18
CA LEU A 225 -6.20 -11.92 -9.10
C LEU A 225 -6.15 -10.39 -9.13
N GLY A 226 -4.95 -9.79 -9.22
CA GLY A 226 -4.76 -8.35 -9.29
C GLY A 226 -4.98 -7.63 -7.96
N TYR A 227 -4.79 -8.27 -6.80
CA TYR A 227 -4.87 -7.62 -5.49
C TYR A 227 -3.51 -7.16 -4.95
N ALA A 228 -2.42 -7.52 -5.62
CA ALA A 228 -1.07 -7.11 -5.27
C ALA A 228 -0.22 -6.87 -6.52
N ASN A 229 0.74 -5.95 -6.40
CA ASN A 229 1.85 -5.80 -7.33
C ASN A 229 2.92 -6.84 -7.06
N SER A 230 3.67 -7.23 -8.09
CA SER A 230 4.94 -7.93 -7.88
C SER A 230 5.97 -6.93 -7.37
N TYR A 231 6.70 -7.29 -6.31
CA TYR A 231 7.66 -6.39 -5.67
C TYR A 231 8.96 -7.14 -5.36
N THR A 232 10.05 -6.75 -6.02
CA THR A 232 11.35 -7.42 -5.89
C THR A 232 12.13 -6.83 -4.73
N TYR A 233 12.60 -7.69 -3.82
CA TYR A 233 13.49 -7.27 -2.73
C TYR A 233 14.61 -8.30 -2.52
N PRO A 234 15.79 -8.09 -3.15
CA PRO A 234 16.92 -9.00 -2.98
C PRO A 234 17.37 -9.07 -1.51
N PRO A 235 17.78 -10.24 -1.01
CA PRO A 235 18.01 -11.50 -1.75
C PRO A 235 16.77 -12.40 -1.91
N ASP A 236 15.59 -11.99 -1.42
CA ASP A 236 14.39 -12.83 -1.33
C ASP A 236 13.57 -12.86 -2.63
N VAL A 237 14.13 -13.51 -3.66
CA VAL A 237 13.62 -13.48 -5.04
C VAL A 237 13.23 -14.86 -5.61
N LYS A 238 13.13 -15.90 -4.77
CA LYS A 238 12.90 -17.29 -5.21
C LYS A 238 11.75 -17.48 -6.21
N TYR A 239 10.64 -16.77 -6.04
CA TYR A 239 9.45 -16.89 -6.90
C TYR A 239 9.20 -15.65 -7.78
N GLN A 240 10.19 -14.77 -7.93
CA GLN A 240 10.01 -13.47 -8.59
C GLN A 240 9.49 -13.58 -10.03
N ASP A 241 10.02 -14.51 -10.82
CA ASP A 241 9.59 -14.71 -12.22
C ASP A 241 8.12 -15.16 -12.33
N GLN A 242 7.66 -16.00 -11.40
CA GLN A 242 6.27 -16.45 -11.36
C GLN A 242 5.33 -15.30 -11.00
N LEU A 243 5.72 -14.47 -10.03
CA LEU A 243 4.95 -13.32 -9.60
C LEU A 243 4.87 -12.27 -10.73
N LEU A 244 5.97 -12.00 -11.42
CA LEU A 244 5.98 -11.10 -12.59
C LEU A 244 5.09 -11.61 -13.71
N THR A 245 5.08 -12.92 -13.96
CA THR A 245 4.22 -13.53 -14.99
C THR A 245 2.75 -13.41 -14.62
N ALA A 246 2.39 -13.73 -13.37
CA ALA A 246 1.01 -13.57 -12.88
C ALA A 246 0.55 -12.11 -12.91
N GLU A 247 1.44 -11.16 -12.62
CA GLU A 247 1.10 -9.74 -12.68
C GLU A 247 0.81 -9.30 -14.13
N LYS A 248 1.61 -9.77 -15.11
CA LYS A 248 1.35 -9.53 -16.54
C LYS A 248 0.01 -10.10 -16.98
N GLU A 249 -0.33 -11.30 -16.53
CA GLU A 249 -1.63 -11.92 -16.81
C GLU A 249 -2.78 -11.10 -16.19
N ALA A 250 -2.66 -10.70 -14.93
CA ALA A 250 -3.66 -9.88 -14.23
C ALA A 250 -3.85 -8.51 -14.92
N ARG A 251 -2.76 -7.89 -15.41
CA ARG A 251 -2.80 -6.68 -16.23
C ARG A 251 -3.58 -6.89 -17.53
N SER A 252 -3.25 -7.95 -18.28
CA SER A 252 -3.90 -8.25 -19.56
C SER A 252 -5.40 -8.50 -19.43
N GLN A 253 -5.82 -9.04 -18.28
CA GLN A 253 -7.22 -9.32 -17.95
C GLN A 253 -7.91 -8.18 -17.21
N GLN A 254 -7.21 -7.07 -16.94
CA GLN A 254 -7.73 -5.90 -16.24
C GLN A 254 -8.34 -6.25 -14.87
N LEU A 255 -7.69 -7.13 -14.11
CA LEU A 255 -8.18 -7.60 -12.81
C LEU A 255 -7.74 -6.69 -11.67
N GLY A 256 -8.61 -6.52 -10.67
CA GLY A 256 -8.30 -5.79 -9.43
C GLY A 256 -7.67 -4.40 -9.68
N LEU A 257 -6.43 -4.22 -9.22
CA LEU A 257 -5.61 -3.02 -9.41
C LEU A 257 -5.47 -2.60 -10.89
N TRP A 258 -5.68 -3.51 -11.84
CA TRP A 258 -5.49 -3.27 -13.26
C TRP A 258 -6.78 -2.88 -14.00
N LYS A 259 -7.89 -2.67 -13.27
CA LYS A 259 -9.12 -2.20 -13.88
C LYS A 259 -8.93 -0.77 -14.44
N PRO A 260 -9.18 -0.54 -15.74
CA PRO A 260 -9.07 0.79 -16.32
C PRO A 260 -10.23 1.68 -15.86
N ALA A 261 -9.97 2.98 -15.80
CA ALA A 261 -11.03 3.97 -15.62
C ALA A 261 -12.02 3.88 -16.80
N LYS A 262 -13.31 3.67 -16.48
CA LYS A 262 -14.36 3.49 -17.49
C LYS A 262 -14.78 4.77 -18.20
N THR A 263 -14.41 5.93 -17.66
CA THR A 263 -14.85 7.24 -18.16
C THR A 263 -13.88 7.79 -19.19
N THR A 264 -14.39 8.11 -20.37
CA THR A 264 -13.64 8.74 -21.46
C THR A 264 -12.89 9.99 -20.98
N GLU A 265 -13.46 10.73 -20.04
CA GLU A 265 -12.85 11.93 -19.44
C GLU A 265 -11.54 11.66 -18.69
N SER A 266 -11.38 10.51 -18.04
CA SER A 266 -10.11 10.18 -17.37
C SER A 266 -9.07 9.67 -18.37
N THR A 267 -9.52 8.96 -19.42
CA THR A 267 -8.64 8.26 -20.37
C THR A 267 -7.82 9.13 -21.32
N GLN A 268 -8.07 10.45 -21.40
CA GLN A 268 -7.28 11.35 -22.26
C GLN A 268 -6.22 12.15 -21.51
N ILE A 269 -5.92 11.80 -20.26
CA ILE A 269 -4.70 12.27 -19.60
C ILE A 269 -3.49 11.57 -20.21
N THR A 270 -2.50 12.33 -20.67
CA THR A 270 -1.25 11.80 -21.23
C THR A 270 -0.05 12.28 -20.44
N LEU A 271 0.94 11.41 -20.28
CA LEU A 271 2.27 11.81 -19.84
C LEU A 271 2.99 12.53 -20.98
N ILE A 272 3.43 13.77 -20.73
CA ILE A 272 4.21 14.58 -21.68
C ILE A 272 5.70 14.41 -21.46
N THR A 273 6.11 14.29 -20.19
CA THR A 273 7.51 14.17 -19.80
C THR A 273 7.62 13.32 -18.56
N MET A 274 8.62 12.44 -18.53
CA MET A 274 9.19 11.83 -17.34
C MET A 274 10.65 12.23 -17.28
N HIS A 275 11.06 12.88 -16.20
CA HIS A 275 12.45 13.21 -15.91
C HIS A 275 12.80 12.54 -14.58
N ALA A 276 13.29 11.30 -14.69
CA ALA A 276 13.61 10.45 -13.54
C ALA A 276 15.05 10.68 -13.04
N ASP A 277 15.99 10.87 -13.97
CA ASP A 277 17.41 11.05 -13.64
C ASP A 277 17.71 12.51 -13.33
N ALA A 278 17.80 12.85 -12.04
CA ALA A 278 18.17 14.18 -11.61
C ALA A 278 19.67 14.45 -11.85
N ALA A 279 20.02 15.69 -12.21
CA ALA A 279 21.41 16.05 -12.34
C ALA A 279 22.13 15.98 -10.98
N GLY A 280 23.17 15.15 -10.91
CA GLY A 280 24.05 15.05 -9.74
C GLY A 280 23.59 13.96 -8.78
N ASN A 281 23.24 14.34 -7.55
CA ASN A 281 22.72 13.41 -6.54
C ASN A 281 21.23 13.67 -6.37
N ASP A 282 20.42 12.68 -6.71
CA ASP A 282 18.96 12.77 -6.75
C ASP A 282 18.37 13.20 -5.40
N ASN A 283 18.97 12.72 -4.30
CA ASN A 283 18.55 13.09 -2.94
C ASN A 283 18.87 14.54 -2.55
N GLN A 284 19.64 15.25 -3.37
CA GLN A 284 19.98 16.67 -3.17
C GLN A 284 19.28 17.57 -4.18
N ASN A 285 18.81 17.03 -5.30
CA ASN A 285 18.19 17.77 -6.39
C ASN A 285 16.79 17.21 -6.73
N LEU A 286 15.96 17.06 -5.72
CA LEU A 286 14.62 16.43 -5.84
C LEU A 286 13.65 17.18 -6.76
N ASN A 287 13.91 18.46 -7.08
CA ASN A 287 13.10 19.19 -8.06
C ASN A 287 13.57 18.97 -9.50
N ASP A 288 14.65 18.22 -9.71
CA ASP A 288 15.08 17.73 -11.01
C ASP A 288 14.63 16.27 -11.22
N GLU A 289 13.76 15.78 -10.36
CA GLU A 289 12.89 14.64 -10.61
C GLU A 289 11.46 15.15 -10.78
N TYR A 290 10.87 14.94 -11.96
CA TYR A 290 9.51 15.42 -12.22
C TYR A 290 8.84 14.68 -13.37
N PHE A 291 7.52 14.80 -13.42
CA PHE A 291 6.72 14.36 -14.55
C PHE A 291 5.65 15.38 -14.90
N ALA A 292 5.20 15.37 -16.15
CA ALA A 292 4.21 16.32 -16.65
C ALA A 292 3.00 15.59 -17.24
N LEU A 293 1.81 15.94 -16.76
CA LEU A 293 0.54 15.40 -17.23
C LEU A 293 -0.23 16.46 -18.00
N LYS A 294 -0.79 16.08 -19.15
CA LYS A 294 -1.66 16.95 -19.95
C LYS A 294 -3.07 16.41 -19.99
N ASN A 295 -4.04 17.32 -19.81
CA ASN A 295 -5.44 17.02 -20.05
C ASN A 295 -5.78 17.28 -21.52
N ASN A 296 -6.01 16.22 -22.31
CA ASN A 296 -6.43 16.36 -23.71
C ASN A 296 -7.95 16.34 -23.91
N ASN A 297 -8.73 16.23 -22.83
CA ASN A 297 -10.18 16.32 -22.92
C ASN A 297 -10.62 17.74 -23.28
N SER A 298 -11.85 17.86 -23.79
CA SER A 298 -12.52 19.15 -24.04
C SER A 298 -12.99 19.86 -22.76
N THR A 299 -12.95 19.16 -21.62
CA THR A 299 -13.43 19.63 -20.31
C THR A 299 -12.29 19.65 -19.29
N ALA A 300 -12.43 20.48 -18.26
CA ALA A 300 -11.53 20.49 -17.12
C ALA A 300 -11.79 19.28 -16.22
N ILE A 301 -10.74 18.74 -15.60
CA ILE A 301 -10.84 17.57 -14.70
C ILE A 301 -10.51 18.02 -13.29
N ASP A 302 -11.40 17.74 -12.35
CA ASP A 302 -11.08 17.80 -10.94
C ASP A 302 -10.25 16.58 -10.54
N MET A 303 -8.99 16.83 -10.19
CA MET A 303 -8.03 15.80 -9.81
C MET A 303 -7.90 15.68 -8.29
N ALA A 304 -8.70 16.40 -7.50
CA ALA A 304 -8.63 16.31 -6.04
C ALA A 304 -8.73 14.85 -5.56
N GLY A 305 -7.73 14.39 -4.80
CA GLY A 305 -7.68 13.04 -4.27
C GLY A 305 -7.26 11.94 -5.27
N TRP A 306 -6.98 12.27 -6.53
CA TRP A 306 -6.31 11.35 -7.44
C TRP A 306 -4.90 11.04 -6.93
N THR A 307 -4.32 9.94 -7.36
CA THR A 307 -3.00 9.52 -6.90
C THR A 307 -2.05 9.20 -8.04
N VAL A 308 -0.78 9.53 -7.85
CA VAL A 308 0.34 9.01 -8.64
C VAL A 308 1.21 8.16 -7.73
N LYS A 309 1.52 6.94 -8.16
CA LYS A 309 2.36 5.99 -7.43
C LYS A 309 3.51 5.50 -8.30
N ASP A 310 4.68 5.29 -7.69
CA ASP A 310 5.81 4.55 -8.29
C ASP A 310 5.59 3.02 -8.28
N ALA A 311 6.54 2.22 -8.75
CA ALA A 311 6.47 0.77 -8.57
C ALA A 311 6.67 0.34 -7.10
N GLY A 312 7.25 1.22 -6.29
CA GLY A 312 7.48 1.02 -4.87
C GLY A 312 6.31 1.43 -3.97
N THR A 313 6.59 2.34 -3.06
CA THR A 313 5.68 2.75 -1.97
C THR A 313 5.38 4.25 -1.96
N HIS A 314 6.00 5.03 -2.84
CA HIS A 314 5.80 6.47 -2.87
C HIS A 314 4.46 6.79 -3.53
N ILE A 315 3.62 7.56 -2.83
CA ILE A 315 2.35 8.05 -3.38
C ILE A 315 2.24 9.56 -3.23
N PHE A 316 1.93 10.20 -4.35
CA PHE A 316 1.49 11.58 -4.43
C PHE A 316 -0.03 11.58 -4.48
N THR A 317 -0.67 12.33 -3.58
CA THR A 317 -2.11 12.58 -3.65
C THR A 317 -2.32 14.02 -4.08
N PHE A 318 -3.07 14.21 -5.17
CA PHE A 318 -3.39 15.53 -5.67
C PHE A 318 -4.19 16.30 -4.60
N PRO A 319 -3.76 17.55 -4.26
CA PRO A 319 -4.56 18.43 -3.43
C PRO A 319 -5.81 18.87 -4.19
N SER A 320 -6.59 19.80 -3.62
CA SER A 320 -7.63 20.50 -4.41
C SER A 320 -6.98 21.14 -5.65
N PHE A 321 -7.25 20.56 -6.82
CA PHE A 321 -6.58 20.90 -8.07
C PHE A 321 -7.46 20.54 -9.26
N THR A 322 -7.61 21.48 -10.18
CA THR A 322 -8.35 21.28 -11.43
C THR A 322 -7.41 21.45 -12.61
N LEU A 323 -7.28 20.40 -13.42
CA LEU A 323 -6.50 20.44 -14.65
C LEU A 323 -7.38 20.88 -15.82
N ASN A 324 -7.22 22.13 -16.25
CA ASN A 324 -8.02 22.71 -17.33
C ASN A 324 -7.78 21.98 -18.67
N SER A 325 -8.81 21.96 -19.52
CA SER A 325 -8.73 21.40 -20.87
C SER A 325 -7.55 21.98 -21.66
N GLY A 326 -6.78 21.09 -22.30
CA GLY A 326 -5.62 21.44 -23.11
C GLY A 326 -4.38 21.86 -22.32
N THR A 327 -4.45 21.96 -20.99
CA THR A 327 -3.33 22.43 -20.15
C THR A 327 -2.48 21.28 -19.61
N THR A 328 -1.27 21.61 -19.18
CA THR A 328 -0.28 20.68 -18.61
C THR A 328 0.05 21.10 -17.18
N VAL A 329 0.17 20.13 -16.29
CA VAL A 329 0.70 20.30 -14.93
C VAL A 329 1.99 19.51 -14.78
N THR A 330 3.00 20.13 -14.20
CA THR A 330 4.26 19.46 -13.84
C THR A 330 4.26 19.16 -12.34
N ILE A 331 4.57 17.93 -11.98
CA ILE A 331 4.68 17.47 -10.59
C ILE A 331 6.15 17.21 -10.32
N TYR A 332 6.71 17.94 -9.35
CA TYR A 332 8.10 17.81 -8.91
C TYR A 332 8.17 16.94 -7.65
N THR A 333 9.16 16.04 -7.55
CA THR A 333 9.36 15.18 -6.37
C THR A 333 9.71 15.99 -5.12
N GLY A 334 10.48 17.06 -5.27
CA GLY A 334 10.92 17.90 -4.16
C GLY A 334 9.85 18.87 -3.64
N SER A 335 10.31 19.97 -3.07
CA SER A 335 9.48 20.97 -2.39
C SER A 335 9.35 22.27 -3.17
N GLY A 336 8.20 22.95 -3.00
CA GLY A 336 7.90 24.24 -3.61
C GLY A 336 6.49 24.71 -3.27
N ASN A 337 6.05 25.78 -3.92
CA ASN A 337 4.69 26.30 -3.74
C ASN A 337 3.81 25.87 -4.90
N ASN A 338 2.70 25.19 -4.60
CA ASN A 338 1.75 24.76 -5.61
C ASN A 338 1.13 25.95 -6.36
N THR A 339 0.96 25.77 -7.66
CA THR A 339 0.32 26.71 -8.59
C THR A 339 -0.63 25.92 -9.50
N ASN A 340 -1.23 26.58 -10.50
CA ASN A 340 -2.13 25.93 -11.45
C ASN A 340 -1.41 25.06 -12.50
N ASP A 341 -0.09 25.20 -12.67
CA ASP A 341 0.72 24.44 -13.63
C ASP A 341 1.90 23.70 -12.99
N LYS A 342 2.16 23.89 -11.69
CA LYS A 342 3.20 23.19 -10.94
C LYS A 342 2.71 22.71 -9.59
N LEU A 343 2.94 21.43 -9.30
CA LEU A 343 2.70 20.82 -8.00
C LEU A 343 4.01 20.24 -7.45
N TYR A 344 4.10 20.18 -6.13
CA TYR A 344 5.27 19.68 -5.43
C TYR A 344 4.84 18.58 -4.47
N TRP A 345 5.49 17.43 -4.56
CA TRP A 345 5.23 16.28 -3.71
C TRP A 345 5.68 16.54 -2.26
N GLY A 346 6.72 17.35 -2.08
CA GLY A 346 7.30 17.63 -0.77
C GLY A 346 8.04 16.43 -0.20
N ASN A 347 8.53 15.53 -1.05
CA ASN A 347 9.30 14.37 -0.59
C ASN A 347 10.71 14.79 -0.13
N ASN A 348 11.33 13.96 0.70
CA ASN A 348 12.67 14.19 1.23
C ASN A 348 13.73 13.22 0.66
N GLY A 349 13.37 12.50 -0.41
CA GLY A 349 14.23 11.54 -1.10
C GLY A 349 13.75 11.29 -2.51
N ALA A 350 14.64 10.73 -3.33
CA ALA A 350 14.36 10.35 -4.70
C ALA A 350 13.17 9.39 -4.76
N VAL A 351 12.31 9.55 -5.78
CA VAL A 351 11.15 8.67 -5.99
C VAL A 351 11.36 7.78 -7.21
N TRP A 352 11.87 8.35 -8.29
CA TRP A 352 11.90 7.72 -9.60
C TRP A 352 13.26 7.07 -9.84
N ASN A 353 13.28 5.76 -10.11
CA ASN A 353 14.55 5.04 -10.29
C ASN A 353 15.14 5.25 -11.70
N ASN A 354 16.41 5.64 -11.78
CA ASN A 354 17.10 5.94 -13.05
C ASN A 354 17.25 4.71 -13.97
N ASP A 355 17.30 3.51 -13.39
CA ASP A 355 17.41 2.23 -14.12
C ASP A 355 16.03 1.64 -14.54
N GLY A 356 14.95 2.39 -14.34
CA GLY A 356 13.59 2.03 -14.73
C GLY A 356 12.62 2.02 -13.56
N ASP A 357 11.42 2.55 -13.79
CA ASP A 357 10.32 2.60 -12.82
C ASP A 357 8.97 2.58 -13.55
N THR A 358 7.87 2.61 -12.82
CA THR A 358 6.53 2.72 -13.39
C THR A 358 5.69 3.75 -12.64
N LEU A 359 5.13 4.69 -13.40
CA LEU A 359 4.13 5.64 -12.92
C LEU A 359 2.72 5.04 -13.09
N TYR A 360 1.96 5.02 -12.00
CA TYR A 360 0.53 4.67 -12.00
C TYR A 360 -0.30 5.88 -11.57
N LEU A 361 -1.09 6.43 -12.49
CA LEU A 361 -2.10 7.45 -12.19
C LEU A 361 -3.45 6.78 -11.93
N ARG A 362 -4.08 7.09 -10.81
CA ARG A 362 -5.40 6.58 -10.44
C ARG A 362 -6.37 7.69 -10.07
N ASN A 363 -7.64 7.49 -10.43
CA ASN A 363 -8.71 8.37 -9.99
C ASN A 363 -9.12 8.07 -8.52
N THR A 364 -10.07 8.83 -7.98
CA THR A 364 -10.57 8.65 -6.61
C THR A 364 -11.25 7.30 -6.34
N ASN A 365 -11.71 6.60 -7.38
CA ASN A 365 -12.27 5.25 -7.27
C ASN A 365 -11.16 4.17 -7.24
N GLY A 366 -9.90 4.54 -7.49
CA GLY A 366 -8.79 3.61 -7.62
C GLY A 366 -8.61 3.01 -9.01
N ASP A 367 -9.42 3.41 -9.99
CA ASP A 367 -9.28 2.90 -11.34
C ASP A 367 -8.00 3.44 -11.99
N LEU A 368 -7.33 2.59 -12.77
CA LEU A 368 -6.11 2.94 -13.47
C LEU A 368 -6.43 3.87 -14.65
N VAL A 369 -5.90 5.09 -14.60
CA VAL A 369 -6.09 6.12 -15.62
C VAL A 369 -4.94 6.10 -16.63
N LEU A 370 -3.71 5.99 -16.14
CA LEU A 370 -2.50 5.99 -16.95
C LEU A 370 -1.44 5.12 -16.27
N GLU A 371 -0.75 4.32 -17.06
CA GLU A 371 0.42 3.52 -16.68
C GLU A 371 1.56 3.87 -17.63
N TYR A 372 2.75 4.12 -17.09
CA TYR A 372 3.94 4.39 -17.89
C TYR A 372 5.19 3.80 -17.24
N SER A 373 5.85 2.88 -17.94
CA SER A 373 7.16 2.34 -17.59
C SER A 373 8.21 2.83 -18.59
N TYR A 374 9.43 3.10 -18.12
CA TYR A 374 10.55 3.57 -18.95
C TYR A 374 11.80 2.72 -18.77
#